data_AF-A0A1B1I059-F1
#
_entry.id   AF-A0A1B1I059-F1
#
_cell.length_a   1.000
_cell.length_b   1.000
_cell.length_c   1.000
_cell.angle_alpha   90.00
_cell.angle_beta   90.00
_cell.angle_gamma   90.00
#
_symmetry.space_group_name_H-M   'P 1'
#
loop_
_entity.id
_entity.type
_entity.pdbx_description
1 polymer ?
#
loop_
_entity_poly.entity_id
_entity_poly.type
_entity_poly.pdbx_seq_one_letter_code
_entity_poly.pdbx_strand_id
1 'polypeptide(L)'
;MNLTATQAQIEAFERRIRELIAEGYSVRFAVYQAYREHPVMQVMHREARAEIRAEAARGYGEPLPQGITARLFTQAWAPDGLTLSTRTTRGSILVREMVARTIEEQIAKGASCRAASLAIFDGYKQGGVIPVQDIPKYLNETLAVARHAGIPRDELMKALQPVRRQITKGTTAGMRAAYTQLIDALEAQNEKALNRAIYVATQERTRYFADRIARTETARAYQDGFLLKWDNNEDCVAYQWKLSGRHPRYDICDLYANANLYGMGAGVFPKDKVPLLPAHPHCMCFLKPVIRGMLDNETPHERIEEGGREYLDSVSLHHRQMLLGIHGAKDVMDGKISWTQKARGYGGKKIESRLSSTGGRGDIIIQSGALNPNSDRALKHATTYYESVRHMTTDCERIAANTGFREQDIRVIKNHVFIEEHDLYVGRKRFSPDYEMAQSWQRLIDGRNIQERDIVLLNHEYIESIFMKDDLSAVEAHEKAQRIYNYAALLKG
;
A
#
# COMPACT_ATOMS: atom_id res chain seq x y z
N MET A 1 6.97 -13.49 8.18
CA MET A 1 7.93 -12.73 7.37
C MET A 1 9.33 -13.21 7.55
N ASN A 2 9.85 -13.83 6.49
CA ASN A 2 11.23 -14.27 6.39
C ASN A 2 11.98 -13.26 5.49
N LEU A 3 12.52 -12.21 6.11
CA LEU A 3 13.23 -11.11 5.43
C LEU A 3 14.74 -11.37 5.34
N THR A 4 15.12 -12.58 4.94
CA THR A 4 16.50 -13.05 5.01
C THR A 4 17.42 -12.27 4.08
N ALA A 5 16.99 -11.96 2.85
CA ALA A 5 17.78 -11.14 1.94
C ALA A 5 17.79 -9.66 2.35
N THR A 6 16.70 -9.15 2.94
CA THR A 6 16.69 -7.79 3.51
C THR A 6 17.69 -7.68 4.67
N GLN A 7 17.76 -8.68 5.56
CA GLN A 7 18.72 -8.71 6.66
C GLN A 7 20.16 -8.75 6.15
N ALA A 8 20.46 -9.64 5.19
CA ALA A 8 21.78 -9.69 4.56
C ALA A 8 22.15 -8.36 3.86
N GLN A 9 21.18 -7.69 3.23
CA GLN A 9 21.39 -6.40 2.60
C GLN A 9 21.58 -5.26 3.60
N ILE A 10 20.90 -5.30 4.74
CA ILE A 10 21.15 -4.37 5.84
C ILE A 10 22.59 -4.56 6.31
N GLU A 11 23.04 -5.79 6.56
CA GLU A 11 24.41 -6.05 7.00
C GLU A 11 25.47 -5.61 5.97
N ALA A 12 25.20 -5.84 4.67
CA ALA A 12 26.08 -5.39 3.59
C ALA A 12 26.13 -3.85 3.48
N PHE A 13 24.98 -3.20 3.53
CA PHE A 13 24.87 -1.74 3.59
C PHE A 13 25.64 -1.14 4.77
N GLU A 14 25.49 -1.73 5.96
CA GLU A 14 26.17 -1.27 7.17
C GLU A 14 27.69 -1.43 7.08
N ARG A 15 28.17 -2.56 6.56
CA ARG A 15 29.60 -2.82 6.34
C ARG A 15 30.19 -1.83 5.34
N ARG A 16 29.51 -1.58 4.23
CA ARG A 16 30.01 -0.68 3.16
C ARG A 16 30.12 0.77 3.61
N ILE A 17 29.20 1.25 4.45
CA ILE A 17 29.34 2.58 5.07
C ILE A 17 30.64 2.67 5.88
N ARG A 18 30.97 1.64 6.67
CA ARG A 18 32.18 1.64 7.51
C ARG A 18 33.45 1.66 6.68
N GLU A 19 33.49 0.88 5.61
CA GLU A 19 34.61 0.84 4.65
C GLU A 19 34.83 2.22 4.02
N LEU A 20 33.79 2.81 3.43
CA LEU A 20 33.87 4.11 2.76
C LEU A 20 34.29 5.24 3.70
N ILE A 21 33.86 5.21 4.96
CA ILE A 21 34.31 6.19 5.96
C ILE A 21 35.78 5.96 6.33
N ALA A 22 36.21 4.70 6.48
CA ALA A 22 37.61 4.38 6.78
C ALA A 22 38.55 4.73 5.61
N GLU A 23 38.06 4.65 4.37
CA GLU A 23 38.73 5.09 3.14
C GLU A 23 38.81 6.62 2.99
N GLY A 24 38.19 7.38 3.90
CA GLY A 24 38.25 8.85 3.93
C GLY A 24 37.15 9.54 3.11
N TYR A 25 36.18 8.80 2.57
CA TYR A 25 35.05 9.42 1.85
C TYR A 25 34.10 10.14 2.79
N SER A 26 33.45 11.19 2.26
CA SER A 26 32.42 11.91 3.01
C SER A 26 31.28 10.97 3.38
N VAL A 27 30.69 11.16 4.56
CA VAL A 27 29.63 10.26 5.03
C VAL A 27 28.38 10.34 4.12
N ARG A 28 28.12 11.48 3.44
CA ARG A 28 27.08 11.54 2.40
C ARG A 28 27.38 10.63 1.23
N PHE A 29 28.61 10.69 0.73
CA PHE A 29 29.03 9.79 -0.33
C PHE A 29 28.97 8.35 0.15
N ALA A 30 29.48 8.05 1.34
CA ALA A 30 29.45 6.71 1.92
C ALA A 30 28.03 6.13 2.01
N VAL A 31 27.07 6.92 2.51
CA VAL A 31 25.67 6.49 2.62
C VAL A 31 25.00 6.41 1.25
N TYR A 32 25.21 7.39 0.37
CA TYR A 32 24.66 7.37 -0.98
C TYR A 32 25.18 6.16 -1.77
N GLN A 33 26.48 5.91 -1.71
CA GLN A 33 27.14 4.80 -2.36
C GLN A 33 26.74 3.46 -1.77
N ALA A 34 26.80 3.31 -0.45
CA ALA A 34 26.34 2.10 0.20
C ALA A 34 24.87 1.82 -0.13
N TYR A 35 24.00 2.83 -0.22
CA TYR A 35 22.60 2.62 -0.57
C TYR A 35 22.40 2.29 -2.05
N ARG A 36 23.26 2.84 -2.91
CA ARG A 36 23.30 2.54 -4.35
C ARG A 36 23.77 1.10 -4.59
N GLU A 37 24.76 0.65 -3.83
CA GLU A 37 25.34 -0.70 -3.89
C GLU A 37 24.46 -1.74 -3.17
N HIS A 38 23.79 -1.34 -2.09
CA HIS A 38 22.97 -2.19 -1.21
C HIS A 38 21.60 -1.55 -0.95
N PRO A 39 20.67 -1.61 -1.92
CA PRO A 39 19.38 -0.94 -1.84
C PRO A 39 18.38 -1.71 -0.95
N VAL A 40 18.58 -1.62 0.37
CA VAL A 40 17.80 -2.34 1.41
C VAL A 40 16.28 -2.29 1.17
N MET A 41 15.72 -1.11 0.90
CA MET A 41 14.27 -0.96 0.72
C MET A 41 13.76 -1.58 -0.58
N GLN A 42 14.59 -1.68 -1.62
CA GLN A 42 14.21 -2.36 -2.86
C GLN A 42 14.17 -3.87 -2.66
N VAL A 43 15.13 -4.41 -1.90
CA VAL A 43 15.17 -5.85 -1.58
C VAL A 43 14.02 -6.23 -0.66
N MET A 44 13.76 -5.44 0.38
CA MET A 44 12.57 -5.58 1.23
C MET A 44 11.28 -5.51 0.42
N HIS A 45 11.17 -4.57 -0.51
CA HIS A 45 10.01 -4.49 -1.39
C HIS A 45 9.82 -5.76 -2.23
N ARG A 46 10.90 -6.38 -2.73
CA ARG A 46 10.81 -7.63 -3.48
C ARG A 46 10.37 -8.80 -2.60
N GLU A 47 10.97 -8.97 -1.43
CA GLU A 47 10.61 -10.04 -0.49
C GLU A 47 9.16 -9.90 0.00
N ALA A 48 8.77 -8.68 0.39
CA ALA A 48 7.41 -8.38 0.82
C ALA A 48 6.38 -8.68 -0.27
N ARG A 49 6.67 -8.43 -1.56
CA ARG A 49 5.75 -8.75 -2.66
C ARG A 49 5.49 -10.25 -2.79
N ALA A 50 6.53 -11.08 -2.64
CA ALA A 50 6.37 -12.53 -2.73
C ALA A 50 5.52 -13.04 -1.56
N GLU A 51 5.80 -12.57 -0.34
CA GLU A 51 5.05 -12.99 0.84
C GLU A 51 3.60 -12.51 0.80
N ILE A 52 3.33 -11.28 0.37
CA ILE A 52 1.97 -10.75 0.21
C ILE A 52 1.13 -11.60 -0.74
N ARG A 53 1.70 -12.07 -1.85
CA ARG A 53 1.00 -12.99 -2.76
C ARG A 53 0.67 -14.31 -2.08
N ALA A 54 1.64 -14.87 -1.35
CA ALA A 54 1.45 -16.13 -0.62
C ALA A 54 0.38 -16.00 0.48
N GLU A 55 0.34 -14.87 1.18
CA GLU A 55 -0.61 -14.58 2.25
C GLU A 55 -2.02 -14.36 1.72
N ALA A 56 -2.16 -13.66 0.59
CA ALA A 56 -3.44 -13.55 -0.09
C ALA A 56 -3.95 -14.91 -0.61
N ALA A 57 -3.07 -15.74 -1.19
CA ALA A 57 -3.44 -17.11 -1.55
C ALA A 57 -3.84 -17.94 -0.31
N ARG A 58 -3.16 -17.77 0.83
CA ARG A 58 -3.55 -18.44 2.08
C ARG A 58 -4.92 -17.99 2.58
N GLY A 59 -5.23 -16.70 2.50
CA GLY A 59 -6.55 -16.16 2.83
C GLY A 59 -7.66 -16.71 1.93
N TYR A 60 -7.35 -16.88 0.64
CA TYR A 60 -8.23 -17.53 -0.34
C TYR A 60 -8.33 -19.05 -0.13
N GLY A 61 -7.32 -19.66 0.49
CA GLY A 61 -7.24 -21.10 0.78
C GLY A 61 -6.77 -21.97 -0.38
N GLU A 62 -6.46 -21.37 -1.52
CA GLU A 62 -5.92 -22.02 -2.73
C GLU A 62 -5.14 -20.98 -3.57
N PRO A 63 -4.47 -21.36 -4.68
CA PRO A 63 -3.84 -20.38 -5.56
C PRO A 63 -4.83 -19.32 -6.03
N LEU A 64 -4.44 -18.05 -5.95
CA LEU A 64 -5.28 -16.96 -6.46
C LEU A 64 -5.49 -17.11 -7.97
N PRO A 65 -6.65 -16.69 -8.52
CA PRO A 65 -6.87 -16.68 -9.95
C PRO A 65 -5.77 -15.90 -10.71
N GLN A 66 -5.62 -16.15 -12.00
CA GLN A 66 -4.61 -15.45 -12.80
C GLN A 66 -5.00 -13.96 -12.97
N GLY A 67 -4.00 -13.06 -13.02
CA GLY A 67 -4.21 -11.62 -13.28
C GLY A 67 -4.60 -10.76 -12.08
N ILE A 68 -5.21 -11.34 -11.05
CA ILE A 68 -5.75 -10.61 -9.88
C ILE A 68 -4.65 -10.09 -8.93
N THR A 69 -3.52 -10.80 -8.82
CA THR A 69 -2.45 -10.47 -7.87
C THR A 69 -1.79 -9.10 -8.10
N ALA A 70 -1.95 -8.51 -9.29
CA ALA A 70 -1.46 -7.16 -9.56
C ALA A 70 -2.21 -6.09 -8.73
N ARG A 71 -3.51 -6.28 -8.45
CA ARG A 71 -4.33 -5.33 -7.66
C ARG A 71 -3.81 -5.12 -6.25
N LEU A 72 -3.22 -6.16 -5.66
CA LEU A 72 -2.57 -6.09 -4.35
C LEU A 72 -1.48 -5.03 -4.30
N PHE A 73 -0.93 -4.58 -5.44
CA PHE A 73 0.18 -3.63 -5.50
C PHE A 73 -0.15 -2.31 -6.22
N THR A 74 -1.26 -2.25 -6.98
CA THR A 74 -1.67 -1.07 -7.75
C THR A 74 -2.73 -0.24 -7.04
N GLN A 75 -3.51 -0.82 -6.13
CA GLN A 75 -4.48 -0.09 -5.34
C GLN A 75 -3.86 0.53 -4.09
N ALA A 76 -4.55 1.54 -3.54
CA ALA A 76 -4.13 2.18 -2.30
C ALA A 76 -4.08 1.16 -1.15
N TRP A 77 -2.96 1.19 -0.42
CA TRP A 77 -2.62 0.27 0.65
C TRP A 77 -3.15 0.69 2.02
N ALA A 78 -3.48 1.97 2.21
CA ALA A 78 -3.99 2.50 3.46
C ALA A 78 -5.02 3.62 3.22
N PRO A 79 -5.74 4.03 4.28
CA PRO A 79 -6.67 5.17 4.24
C PRO A 79 -6.09 6.48 3.68
N ASP A 80 -4.77 6.57 3.54
CA ASP A 80 -4.00 7.70 3.02
C ASP A 80 -3.83 7.69 1.49
N GLY A 81 -4.35 6.67 0.78
CA GLY A 81 -4.37 6.64 -0.68
C GLY A 81 -3.08 6.17 -1.36
N LEU A 82 -2.09 5.67 -0.60
CA LEU A 82 -0.75 5.35 -1.15
C LEU A 82 -0.58 3.88 -1.46
N THR A 83 0.10 3.55 -2.56
CA THR A 83 0.51 2.17 -2.89
C THR A 83 1.73 1.72 -2.08
N LEU A 84 2.04 0.40 -2.08
CA LEU A 84 3.30 -0.14 -1.55
C LEU A 84 4.51 0.59 -2.09
N SER A 85 4.61 0.64 -3.42
CA SER A 85 5.74 1.22 -4.12
C SER A 85 5.91 2.68 -3.74
N THR A 86 4.81 3.43 -3.65
CA THR A 86 4.85 4.82 -3.19
C THR A 86 5.38 4.93 -1.76
N ARG A 87 4.95 4.06 -0.84
CA ARG A 87 5.41 4.07 0.56
C ARG A 87 6.86 3.61 0.70
N THR A 88 7.30 2.61 -0.05
CA THR A 88 8.69 2.13 -0.02
C THR A 88 9.64 3.07 -0.76
N THR A 89 9.22 3.63 -1.89
CA THR A 89 10.03 4.56 -2.70
C THR A 89 10.14 5.90 -2.00
N ARG A 90 9.04 6.47 -1.47
CA ARG A 90 9.13 7.68 -0.64
C ARG A 90 9.92 7.42 0.63
N GLY A 91 9.76 6.27 1.28
CA GLY A 91 10.62 5.85 2.40
C GLY A 91 12.11 5.77 2.01
N SER A 92 12.43 5.22 0.84
CA SER A 92 13.82 5.10 0.34
C SER A 92 14.45 6.45 -0.02
N ILE A 93 13.69 7.36 -0.63
CA ILE A 93 14.12 8.71 -1.00
C ILE A 93 14.30 9.56 0.26
N LEU A 94 13.35 9.49 1.19
CA LEU A 94 13.42 10.15 2.50
C LEU A 94 14.63 9.67 3.30
N VAL A 95 14.83 8.36 3.45
CA VAL A 95 15.98 7.81 4.21
C VAL A 95 17.31 8.21 3.57
N ARG A 96 17.42 8.19 2.23
CA ARG A 96 18.66 8.54 1.50
C ARG A 96 18.97 10.02 1.56
N GLU A 97 18.00 10.91 1.31
CA GLU A 97 18.21 12.36 1.28
C GLU A 97 18.37 12.96 2.67
N MET A 98 17.68 12.42 3.69
CA MET A 98 17.81 12.85 5.09
C MET A 98 19.19 12.57 5.66
N VAL A 99 19.70 11.34 5.46
CA VAL A 99 21.02 10.97 5.98
C VAL A 99 22.13 11.72 5.22
N ALA A 100 21.95 11.91 3.91
CA ALA A 100 22.91 12.57 3.03
C ALA A 100 23.11 14.08 3.31
N ARG A 101 22.02 14.87 3.34
CA ARG A 101 22.07 16.34 3.44
C ARG A 101 22.50 16.82 4.83
N THR A 102 22.01 16.16 5.87
CA THR A 102 22.26 16.59 7.26
C THR A 102 23.70 16.38 7.72
N ILE A 103 24.38 15.43 7.07
CA ILE A 103 25.78 15.14 7.33
C ILE A 103 26.70 16.14 6.60
N GLU A 104 26.31 16.63 5.42
CA GLU A 104 27.07 17.61 4.65
C GLU A 104 27.12 19.02 5.25
N GLU A 105 25.98 19.55 5.68
CA GLU A 105 25.91 20.93 6.23
C GLU A 105 26.70 21.10 7.53
N GLN A 106 27.07 19.99 8.17
CA GLN A 106 27.70 19.94 9.48
C GLN A 106 29.22 19.71 9.36
N ILE A 107 29.63 18.99 8.32
CA ILE A 107 31.03 18.94 7.86
C ILE A 107 31.47 20.32 7.34
N ALA A 108 30.61 21.04 6.61
CA ALA A 108 30.93 22.37 6.05
C ALA A 108 31.09 23.50 7.08
N LYS A 109 30.70 23.29 8.35
CA LYS A 109 30.73 24.30 9.43
C LYS A 109 31.76 24.02 10.53
N GLY A 110 32.59 22.97 10.39
CA GLY A 110 33.62 22.62 11.37
C GLY A 110 33.09 22.24 12.77
N ALA A 111 31.82 21.84 12.87
CA ALA A 111 31.13 21.60 14.14
C ALA A 111 31.26 20.15 14.62
N SER A 112 31.25 19.94 15.94
CA SER A 112 31.35 18.61 16.58
C SER A 112 30.13 17.72 16.29
N CYS A 113 30.27 16.40 16.48
CA CYS A 113 29.25 15.39 16.12
C CYS A 113 27.88 15.63 16.78
N ARG A 114 27.86 16.40 17.87
CA ARG A 114 26.69 16.90 18.57
C ARG A 114 25.83 17.88 17.76
N ALA A 115 26.41 18.76 16.95
CA ALA A 115 25.67 19.68 16.08
C ALA A 115 25.04 18.95 14.88
N ALA A 116 25.72 17.90 14.40
CA ALA A 116 25.19 17.00 13.38
C ALA A 116 24.00 16.16 13.90
N SER A 117 24.11 15.60 15.11
CA SER A 117 23.01 14.93 15.79
C SER A 117 21.78 15.83 16.03
N LEU A 118 22.01 17.13 16.20
CA LEU A 118 20.99 18.16 16.40
C LEU A 118 20.11 18.39 15.17
N ALA A 119 20.74 18.59 14.03
CA ALA A 119 20.09 18.85 12.75
C ALA A 119 19.38 17.60 12.19
N ILE A 120 19.81 16.38 12.56
CA ILE A 120 19.11 15.12 12.21
C ILE A 120 17.71 15.07 12.84
N PHE A 121 17.50 15.76 13.97
CA PHE A 121 16.33 15.57 14.80
C PHE A 121 15.33 16.72 14.87
N ASP A 122 15.63 17.91 14.35
CA ASP A 122 14.77 19.12 14.50
C ASP A 122 14.09 19.63 13.20
N GLY A 123 14.10 18.83 12.12
CA GLY A 123 13.71 19.31 10.79
C GLY A 123 12.36 18.83 10.23
N TYR A 124 11.26 18.81 10.97
CA TYR A 124 9.94 18.40 10.41
C TYR A 124 8.72 19.18 10.90
N LYS A 125 8.74 20.52 10.73
CA LYS A 125 7.47 21.25 10.59
C LYS A 125 6.90 21.06 9.18
N GLN A 126 5.68 20.49 9.17
CA GLN A 126 4.62 20.50 8.15
C GLN A 126 4.88 19.99 6.72
N GLY A 127 4.04 19.02 6.33
CA GLY A 127 3.55 18.85 4.96
C GLY A 127 4.15 17.69 4.17
N GLY A 128 3.45 16.54 4.14
CA GLY A 128 3.66 15.54 3.08
C GLY A 128 3.49 14.06 3.46
N VAL A 129 2.33 13.49 3.09
CA VAL A 129 2.02 12.16 2.52
C VAL A 129 2.77 10.88 2.97
N ILE A 130 3.43 10.89 4.12
CA ILE A 130 3.57 9.76 5.03
C ILE A 130 3.35 10.44 6.39
N PRO A 131 2.49 9.94 7.30
CA PRO A 131 2.44 10.53 8.63
C PRO A 131 3.84 10.46 9.22
N VAL A 132 4.49 11.63 9.28
CA VAL A 132 5.79 11.82 9.88
C VAL A 132 5.63 11.38 11.32
N GLN A 133 6.08 10.18 11.65
CA GLN A 133 6.28 9.83 13.04
C GLN A 133 7.70 10.28 13.35
N ASP A 134 7.81 11.50 13.88
CA ASP A 134 9.01 12.08 14.47
C ASP A 134 9.61 11.15 15.52
N ILE A 135 10.89 11.35 15.88
CA ILE A 135 11.32 10.93 17.23
C ILE A 135 10.21 11.35 18.20
N PRO A 136 9.71 10.42 19.04
CA PRO A 136 8.66 10.78 19.97
C PRO A 136 9.01 12.10 20.65
N LYS A 137 8.10 13.08 20.59
CA LYS A 137 8.35 14.48 20.96
C LYS A 137 9.20 14.65 22.23
N TYR A 138 8.98 13.79 23.22
CA TYR A 138 9.74 13.73 24.47
C TYR A 138 11.25 13.45 24.31
N LEU A 139 11.67 12.57 23.39
CA LEU A 139 13.09 12.31 23.11
C LEU A 139 13.73 13.52 22.42
N ASN A 140 13.01 14.22 21.54
CA ASN A 140 13.48 15.45 20.92
C ASN A 140 13.63 16.60 21.94
N GLU A 141 12.64 16.76 22.82
CA GLU A 141 12.68 17.71 23.94
C GLU A 141 13.86 17.40 24.88
N THR A 142 14.14 16.12 25.13
CA THR A 142 15.22 15.72 26.04
C THR A 142 16.60 15.87 25.40
N LEU A 143 16.72 15.58 24.11
CA LEU A 143 17.93 15.88 23.34
C LEU A 143 18.19 17.39 23.38
N ALA A 144 17.19 18.25 23.19
CA ALA A 144 17.29 19.70 23.29
C ALA A 144 17.77 20.19 24.67
N VAL A 145 17.24 19.62 25.76
CA VAL A 145 17.69 19.93 27.13
C VAL A 145 19.16 19.54 27.31
N ALA A 146 19.56 18.32 26.94
CA ALA A 146 20.96 17.85 27.06
C ALA A 146 21.97 18.69 26.25
N ARG A 147 21.50 19.50 25.29
CA ARG A 147 22.31 20.29 24.36
C ARG A 147 22.74 21.64 24.90
N HIS A 148 22.10 22.18 25.94
CA HIS A 148 22.60 23.35 26.66
C HIS A 148 23.94 23.02 27.30
N ALA A 149 25.01 23.67 26.83
CA ALA A 149 26.32 23.61 27.47
C ALA A 149 26.17 24.17 28.89
N GLY A 150 26.47 23.35 29.91
CA GLY A 150 26.44 23.76 31.31
C GLY A 150 25.35 23.15 32.18
N ILE A 151 24.50 22.25 31.69
CA ILE A 151 23.57 21.53 32.58
C ILE A 151 24.35 20.56 33.48
N PRO A 152 24.24 20.68 34.82
CA PRO A 152 24.80 19.73 35.77
C PRO A 152 24.30 18.30 35.52
N ARG A 153 25.18 17.31 35.73
CA ARG A 153 24.89 15.89 35.44
C ARG A 153 23.59 15.39 36.11
N ASP A 154 23.31 15.86 37.31
CA ASP A 154 22.11 15.52 38.09
C ASP A 154 20.82 16.09 37.50
N GLU A 155 20.83 17.30 36.94
CA GLU A 155 19.70 17.86 36.19
C GLU A 155 19.44 17.09 34.88
N LEU A 156 20.50 16.71 34.18
CA LEU A 156 20.41 15.86 32.98
C LEU A 156 19.78 14.49 33.31
N MET A 157 20.20 13.85 34.40
CA MET A 157 19.63 12.58 34.86
C MET A 157 18.13 12.71 35.21
N LYS A 158 17.73 13.81 35.87
CA LYS A 158 16.31 14.09 36.17
C LYS A 158 15.49 14.29 34.90
N ALA A 159 16.02 15.00 33.90
CA ALA A 159 15.37 15.21 32.61
C ALA A 159 15.22 13.91 31.78
N LEU A 160 16.16 12.96 31.92
CA LEU A 160 16.14 11.67 31.22
C LEU A 160 15.24 10.62 31.89
N GLN A 161 14.89 10.78 33.17
CA GLN A 161 14.11 9.79 33.92
C GLN A 161 12.71 9.50 33.33
N PRO A 162 11.93 10.51 32.86
CA PRO A 162 10.67 10.27 32.15
C PRO A 162 10.87 9.52 30.83
N VAL A 163 11.97 9.79 30.12
CA VAL A 163 12.33 9.16 28.84
C VAL A 163 12.66 7.69 29.03
N ARG A 164 13.47 7.36 30.05
CA ARG A 164 13.74 5.96 30.44
C ARG A 164 12.43 5.22 30.69
N ARG A 165 11.53 5.80 31.51
CA ARG A 165 10.21 5.21 31.80
C ARG A 165 9.37 4.99 30.54
N GLN A 166 9.45 5.86 29.54
CA GLN A 166 8.73 5.69 28.27
C GLN A 166 9.36 4.64 27.36
N ILE A 167 10.69 4.58 27.27
CA ILE A 167 11.41 3.54 26.52
C ILE A 167 11.08 2.15 27.08
N THR A 168 11.01 2.01 28.41
CA THR A 168 10.60 0.76 29.07
C THR A 168 9.14 0.39 28.74
N LYS A 169 8.25 1.36 28.53
CA LYS A 169 6.81 1.16 28.34
C LYS A 169 6.35 1.04 26.88
N GLY A 170 7.15 1.44 25.88
CA GLY A 170 6.62 1.78 24.55
C GLY A 170 7.39 1.31 23.32
N THR A 171 8.31 0.34 23.43
CA THR A 171 9.17 -0.05 22.29
C THR A 171 9.38 -1.57 22.17
N THR A 172 9.71 -2.04 20.95
CA THR A 172 10.20 -3.40 20.71
C THR A 172 11.53 -3.62 21.45
N ALA A 173 11.92 -4.87 21.71
CA ALA A 173 13.17 -5.14 22.44
C ALA A 173 14.41 -4.50 21.80
N GLY A 174 14.50 -4.53 20.46
CA GLY A 174 15.57 -3.87 19.69
C GLY A 174 15.56 -2.35 19.80
N MET A 175 14.40 -1.71 19.60
CA MET A 175 14.24 -0.26 19.82
C MET A 175 14.53 0.14 21.26
N ARG A 176 14.12 -0.68 22.23
CA ARG A 176 14.38 -0.44 23.66
C ARG A 176 15.87 -0.44 23.93
N ALA A 177 16.58 -1.46 23.47
CA ALA A 177 18.03 -1.55 23.62
C ALA A 177 18.74 -0.38 22.94
N ALA A 178 18.34 -0.02 21.71
CA ALA A 178 18.95 1.08 20.97
C ALA A 178 18.71 2.44 21.62
N TYR A 179 17.50 2.69 22.11
CA TYR A 179 17.17 3.95 22.80
C TYR A 179 17.77 4.00 24.22
N THR A 180 17.92 2.85 24.89
CA THR A 180 18.68 2.76 26.13
C THR A 180 20.16 3.07 25.90
N GLN A 181 20.80 2.47 24.88
CA GLN A 181 22.19 2.80 24.51
C GLN A 181 22.35 4.28 24.16
N LEU A 182 21.35 4.89 23.52
CA LEU A 182 21.34 6.31 23.22
C LEU A 182 21.33 7.16 24.50
N ILE A 183 20.47 6.82 25.46
CA ILE A 183 20.44 7.49 26.77
C ILE A 183 21.74 7.27 27.53
N ASP A 184 22.24 6.05 27.61
CA ASP A 184 23.47 5.74 28.35
C ASP A 184 24.67 6.50 27.76
N ALA A 185 24.74 6.65 26.44
CA ALA A 185 25.77 7.43 25.78
C ALA A 185 25.64 8.95 26.02
N LEU A 186 24.41 9.46 26.15
CA LEU A 186 24.13 10.84 26.55
C LEU A 186 24.54 11.09 28.01
N GLU A 187 24.22 10.17 28.92
CA GLU A 187 24.58 10.24 30.35
C GLU A 187 26.10 10.18 30.57
N ALA A 188 26.79 9.37 29.77
CA ALA A 188 28.24 9.23 29.81
C ALA A 188 28.97 10.42 29.15
N GLN A 189 28.26 11.33 28.47
CA GLN A 189 28.82 12.42 27.67
C GLN A 189 29.92 11.94 26.69
N ASN A 190 29.83 10.69 26.24
CA ASN A 190 30.84 10.06 25.40
C ASN A 190 30.44 10.20 23.93
N GLU A 191 31.10 11.10 23.22
CA GLU A 191 30.73 11.46 21.85
C GLU A 191 30.86 10.29 20.86
N LYS A 192 31.87 9.42 21.05
CA LYS A 192 32.05 8.21 20.22
C LYS A 192 30.95 7.18 20.48
N ALA A 193 30.58 6.98 21.74
CA ALA A 193 29.46 6.10 22.11
C ALA A 193 28.12 6.67 21.63
N LEU A 194 27.95 7.99 21.66
CA LEU A 194 26.74 8.68 21.24
C LEU A 194 26.50 8.54 19.73
N ASN A 195 27.54 8.71 18.91
CA ASN A 195 27.47 8.52 17.46
C ASN A 195 27.07 7.08 17.10
N ARG A 196 27.66 6.10 17.78
CA ARG A 196 27.30 4.69 17.61
C ARG A 196 25.84 4.45 18.01
N ALA A 197 25.39 5.03 19.12
CA ALA A 197 24.03 4.84 19.61
C ALA A 197 22.97 5.52 18.74
N ILE A 198 23.24 6.71 18.18
CA ILE A 198 22.37 7.39 17.20
C ILE A 198 22.21 6.55 15.94
N TYR A 199 23.31 5.98 15.46
CA TYR A 199 23.31 5.08 14.32
C TYR A 199 22.44 3.85 14.59
N VAL A 200 22.67 3.14 15.70
CA VAL A 200 21.88 1.96 16.10
C VAL A 200 20.40 2.31 16.26
N ALA A 201 20.07 3.43 16.90
CA ALA A 201 18.70 3.92 17.07
C ALA A 201 17.99 4.23 15.75
N THR A 202 18.72 4.74 14.75
CA THR A 202 18.18 5.04 13.42
C THR A 202 17.94 3.75 12.63
N GLN A 203 18.85 2.78 12.71
CA GLN A 203 18.68 1.48 12.06
C GLN A 203 17.52 0.68 12.66
N GLU A 204 17.45 0.58 13.98
CA GLU A 204 16.35 -0.11 14.68
C GLU A 204 14.99 0.52 14.39
N ARG A 205 14.97 1.84 14.17
CA ARG A 205 13.76 2.54 13.75
C ARG A 205 13.34 2.21 12.33
N THR A 206 14.28 2.18 11.40
CA THR A 206 14.03 1.78 10.01
C THR A 206 13.52 0.34 9.95
N ARG A 207 14.16 -0.57 10.69
CA ARG A 207 13.75 -1.97 10.83
C ARG A 207 12.33 -2.10 11.38
N TYR A 208 12.01 -1.37 12.44
CA TYR A 208 10.66 -1.35 13.00
C TYR A 208 9.60 -0.86 12.00
N PHE A 209 9.87 0.19 11.23
CA PHE A 209 8.94 0.67 10.21
C PHE A 209 8.76 -0.32 9.06
N ALA A 210 9.86 -0.91 8.59
CA ALA A 210 9.84 -1.98 7.59
C ALA A 210 8.96 -3.15 8.05
N ASP A 211 9.20 -3.65 9.28
CA ASP A 211 8.42 -4.73 9.89
C ASP A 211 6.95 -4.36 10.06
N ARG A 212 6.67 -3.12 10.47
CA ARG A 212 5.30 -2.63 10.66
C ARG A 212 4.55 -2.56 9.35
N ILE A 213 5.16 -2.00 8.29
CA ILE A 213 4.57 -1.95 6.95
C ILE A 213 4.30 -3.38 6.52
N ALA A 214 5.31 -4.23 6.50
CA ALA A 214 5.16 -5.52 5.88
C ALA A 214 4.23 -6.48 6.65
N ARG A 215 4.17 -6.40 7.99
CA ARG A 215 3.16 -7.11 8.79
C ARG A 215 1.75 -6.63 8.52
N THR A 216 1.55 -5.31 8.48
CA THR A 216 0.22 -4.72 8.18
C THR A 216 -0.26 -5.19 6.81
N GLU A 217 0.65 -5.32 5.85
CA GLU A 217 0.34 -5.56 4.45
C GLU A 217 0.14 -7.04 4.16
N THR A 218 0.89 -7.89 4.83
CA THR A 218 0.65 -9.32 4.92
C THR A 218 -0.74 -9.61 5.49
N ALA A 219 -1.11 -8.96 6.60
CA ALA A 219 -2.43 -9.14 7.21
C ALA A 219 -3.57 -8.68 6.28
N ARG A 220 -3.42 -7.52 5.62
CA ARG A 220 -4.37 -7.04 4.59
C ARG A 220 -4.47 -8.01 3.42
N ALA A 221 -3.35 -8.54 2.94
CA ALA A 221 -3.33 -9.48 1.81
C ALA A 221 -4.12 -10.75 2.12
N TYR A 222 -3.92 -11.32 3.30
CA TYR A 222 -4.72 -12.44 3.78
C TYR A 222 -6.22 -12.10 3.79
N GLN A 223 -6.58 -10.91 4.27
CA GLN A 223 -7.98 -10.47 4.30
C GLN A 223 -8.56 -10.28 2.90
N ASP A 224 -7.78 -9.77 1.95
CA ASP A 224 -8.25 -9.62 0.58
C ASP A 224 -8.59 -10.96 -0.05
N GLY A 225 -7.73 -11.97 0.15
CA GLY A 225 -7.98 -13.34 -0.31
C GLY A 225 -9.17 -13.99 0.39
N PHE A 226 -9.31 -13.75 1.70
CA PHE A 226 -10.47 -14.18 2.46
C PHE A 226 -11.77 -13.60 1.91
N LEU A 227 -11.83 -12.28 1.70
CA LEU A 227 -13.00 -11.60 1.18
C LEU A 227 -13.30 -12.03 -0.26
N LEU A 228 -12.28 -12.20 -1.11
CA LEU A 228 -12.44 -12.74 -2.46
C LEU A 228 -13.17 -14.08 -2.47
N LYS A 229 -12.88 -14.96 -1.49
CA LYS A 229 -13.54 -16.26 -1.36
C LYS A 229 -14.98 -16.14 -0.88
N TRP A 230 -15.22 -15.31 0.14
CA TRP A 230 -16.43 -15.41 0.95
C TRP A 230 -17.48 -14.32 0.67
N ASP A 231 -17.13 -13.18 0.06
CA ASP A 231 -18.09 -12.07 -0.16
C ASP A 231 -19.28 -12.51 -1.00
N ASN A 232 -19.02 -13.14 -2.15
CA ASN A 232 -20.09 -13.58 -3.06
C ASN A 232 -20.57 -15.01 -2.78
N ASN A 233 -20.07 -15.66 -1.73
CA ASN A 233 -20.55 -16.97 -1.34
C ASN A 233 -21.87 -16.82 -0.57
N GLU A 234 -22.97 -17.29 -1.13
CA GLU A 234 -24.34 -17.19 -0.57
C GLU A 234 -24.55 -18.04 0.70
N ASP A 235 -23.71 -19.06 0.90
CA ASP A 235 -23.70 -19.87 2.12
C ASP A 235 -22.98 -19.15 3.26
N CYS A 236 -22.08 -18.20 2.95
CA CYS A 236 -21.51 -17.33 3.97
C CYS A 236 -22.47 -16.17 4.24
N VAL A 237 -22.98 -16.06 5.46
CA VAL A 237 -24.00 -15.05 5.82
C VAL A 237 -23.41 -13.86 6.60
N ALA A 238 -22.27 -14.07 7.28
CA ALA A 238 -21.60 -13.07 8.10
C ALA A 238 -20.12 -13.41 8.29
N TYR A 239 -19.35 -12.49 8.88
CA TYR A 239 -17.97 -12.74 9.30
C TYR A 239 -17.85 -12.60 10.82
N GLN A 240 -17.14 -13.54 11.43
CA GLN A 240 -16.79 -13.47 12.84
C GLN A 240 -15.36 -12.94 13.01
N TRP A 241 -15.20 -11.90 13.82
CA TRP A 241 -13.89 -11.38 14.20
C TRP A 241 -13.21 -12.30 15.21
N LYS A 242 -12.01 -12.78 14.89
CA LYS A 242 -11.22 -13.65 15.76
C LYS A 242 -9.89 -13.00 16.14
N LEU A 243 -9.60 -13.03 17.44
CA LEU A 243 -8.29 -12.66 17.96
C LEU A 243 -7.26 -13.70 17.54
N SER A 244 -6.08 -13.24 17.12
CA SER A 244 -4.92 -14.11 16.97
C SER A 244 -4.44 -14.57 18.35
N GLY A 245 -3.91 -15.78 18.46
CA GLY A 245 -3.22 -16.23 19.69
C GLY A 245 -1.98 -15.38 20.05
N ARG A 246 -1.53 -14.52 19.12
CA ARG A 246 -0.46 -13.53 19.34
C ARG A 246 -0.98 -12.10 19.58
N HIS A 247 -2.29 -11.94 19.82
CA HIS A 247 -2.88 -10.65 20.18
C HIS A 247 -2.28 -10.15 21.50
N PRO A 248 -1.46 -9.08 21.48
CA PRO A 248 -0.51 -8.82 22.58
C PRO A 248 -1.10 -7.99 23.71
N ARG A 249 -2.18 -7.24 23.47
CA ARG A 249 -2.71 -6.25 24.40
C ARG A 249 -4.22 -6.08 24.21
N TYR A 250 -4.92 -5.90 25.33
CA TYR A 250 -6.33 -5.54 25.33
C TYR A 250 -6.56 -4.19 24.62
N ASP A 251 -7.31 -4.21 23.52
CA ASP A 251 -7.62 -3.05 22.68
C ASP A 251 -8.97 -3.23 21.93
N ILE A 252 -9.22 -2.41 20.91
CA ILE A 252 -10.49 -2.42 20.16
C ILE A 252 -10.82 -3.78 19.53
N CYS A 253 -9.80 -4.60 19.20
CA CYS A 253 -10.03 -5.94 18.69
C CYS A 253 -10.76 -6.83 19.69
N ASP A 254 -10.52 -6.65 20.99
CA ASP A 254 -11.22 -7.42 22.04
C ASP A 254 -12.71 -7.07 22.05
N LEU A 255 -13.05 -5.78 21.89
CA LEU A 255 -14.43 -5.36 21.72
C LEU A 255 -15.03 -5.96 20.45
N TYR A 256 -14.34 -5.84 19.31
CA TYR A 256 -14.84 -6.41 18.06
C TYR A 256 -14.97 -7.94 18.08
N ALA A 257 -14.14 -8.65 18.85
CA ALA A 257 -14.24 -10.10 18.95
C ALA A 257 -15.38 -10.60 19.84
N ASN A 258 -15.86 -9.77 20.79
CA ASN A 258 -16.72 -10.22 21.87
C ASN A 258 -18.06 -9.47 21.98
N ALA A 259 -18.16 -8.24 21.49
CA ALA A 259 -19.41 -7.47 21.53
C ALA A 259 -20.41 -7.98 20.48
N ASN A 260 -21.69 -8.08 20.86
CA ASN A 260 -22.79 -8.41 19.94
C ASN A 260 -23.42 -7.13 19.38
N LEU A 261 -22.74 -6.51 18.41
CA LEU A 261 -23.11 -5.20 17.86
C LEU A 261 -24.26 -5.25 16.85
N TYR A 262 -24.56 -6.45 16.31
CA TYR A 262 -25.52 -6.63 15.20
C TYR A 262 -26.57 -7.71 15.49
N GLY A 263 -26.72 -8.15 16.74
CA GLY A 263 -27.74 -9.13 17.11
C GLY A 263 -27.52 -10.56 16.57
N MET A 264 -26.36 -10.80 15.96
CA MET A 264 -25.96 -12.08 15.34
C MET A 264 -25.01 -12.90 16.22
N GLY A 265 -24.72 -12.43 17.44
CA GLY A 265 -23.81 -13.06 18.38
C GLY A 265 -22.50 -12.30 18.56
N ALA A 266 -21.69 -12.76 19.52
CA ALA A 266 -20.44 -12.13 19.91
C ALA A 266 -19.44 -12.08 18.75
N GLY A 267 -19.03 -10.86 18.38
CA GLY A 267 -18.06 -10.56 17.33
C GLY A 267 -18.49 -10.97 15.93
N VAL A 268 -19.79 -11.19 15.71
CA VAL A 268 -20.35 -11.49 14.39
C VAL A 268 -20.82 -10.19 13.74
N PHE A 269 -20.35 -9.96 12.52
CA PHE A 269 -20.66 -8.78 11.73
C PHE A 269 -21.29 -9.19 10.40
N PRO A 270 -22.36 -8.50 9.96
CA PRO A 270 -22.77 -8.55 8.56
C PRO A 270 -21.60 -8.18 7.64
N LYS A 271 -21.54 -8.80 6.46
CA LYS A 271 -20.40 -8.66 5.53
C LYS A 271 -20.05 -7.20 5.20
N ASP A 272 -21.05 -6.34 5.05
CA ASP A 272 -20.92 -4.90 4.73
C ASP A 272 -20.64 -4.01 5.95
N LYS A 273 -20.65 -4.57 7.17
CA LYS A 273 -20.51 -3.83 8.43
C LYS A 273 -19.21 -4.12 9.17
N VAL A 274 -18.39 -5.03 8.67
CA VAL A 274 -17.14 -5.44 9.34
C VAL A 274 -16.19 -4.24 9.46
N PRO A 275 -15.69 -3.92 10.66
CA PRO A 275 -14.72 -2.84 10.86
C PRO A 275 -13.46 -3.04 10.01
N LEU A 276 -12.77 -1.95 9.71
CA LEU A 276 -11.48 -2.04 9.04
C LEU A 276 -10.52 -2.96 9.81
N LEU A 277 -10.04 -3.98 9.12
CA LEU A 277 -8.96 -4.83 9.56
C LEU A 277 -7.76 -4.58 8.63
N PRO A 278 -6.51 -4.57 9.11
CA PRO A 278 -6.06 -4.59 10.51
C PRO A 278 -6.53 -3.33 11.28
N ALA A 279 -7.06 -3.52 12.49
CA ALA A 279 -7.65 -2.43 13.29
C ALA A 279 -6.60 -1.49 13.94
N HIS A 280 -5.40 -1.99 14.16
CA HIS A 280 -4.29 -1.26 14.78
C HIS A 280 -2.95 -1.71 14.19
N PRO A 281 -1.84 -0.98 14.43
CA PRO A 281 -0.51 -1.42 14.02
C PRO A 281 -0.20 -2.83 14.55
N HIS A 282 0.40 -3.65 13.69
CA HIS A 282 0.73 -5.05 14.00
C HIS A 282 -0.47 -5.93 14.41
N CYS A 283 -1.70 -5.52 14.09
CA CYS A 283 -2.87 -6.36 14.29
C CYS A 283 -2.77 -7.62 13.41
N MET A 284 -2.87 -8.77 14.05
CA MET A 284 -2.83 -10.10 13.43
C MET A 284 -4.18 -10.83 13.53
N CYS A 285 -5.22 -10.13 14.03
CA CYS A 285 -6.58 -10.64 14.09
C CYS A 285 -7.08 -10.94 12.67
N PHE A 286 -8.03 -11.85 12.57
CA PHE A 286 -8.50 -12.39 11.30
C PHE A 286 -10.00 -12.62 11.33
N LEU A 287 -10.58 -12.81 10.16
CA LEU A 287 -12.00 -13.12 10.00
C LEU A 287 -12.17 -14.63 9.81
N LYS A 288 -13.28 -15.14 10.33
CA LYS A 288 -13.77 -16.50 10.08
C LYS A 288 -15.13 -16.38 9.35
N PRO A 289 -15.39 -17.18 8.30
CA PRO A 289 -16.70 -17.15 7.67
C PRO A 289 -17.73 -17.76 8.63
N VAL A 290 -18.91 -17.16 8.67
CA VAL A 290 -20.08 -17.74 9.32
C VAL A 290 -20.97 -18.29 8.23
N ILE A 291 -21.17 -19.61 8.24
CA ILE A 291 -21.96 -20.31 7.24
C ILE A 291 -23.41 -20.38 7.72
N ARG A 292 -24.35 -20.39 6.76
CA ARG A 292 -25.77 -20.62 7.00
C ARG A 292 -25.98 -21.84 7.91
N GLY A 293 -26.84 -21.68 8.90
CA GLY A 293 -27.13 -22.66 9.95
C GLY A 293 -26.17 -22.65 11.14
N MET A 294 -25.15 -21.79 11.15
CA MET A 294 -24.22 -21.67 12.31
C MET A 294 -24.71 -20.69 13.39
N LEU A 295 -25.77 -19.92 13.13
CA LEU A 295 -26.31 -18.91 14.05
C LEU A 295 -27.77 -19.22 14.38
N ASP A 296 -28.16 -18.94 15.62
CA ASP A 296 -29.57 -18.99 16.05
C ASP A 296 -30.41 -17.90 15.37
N ASN A 297 -29.80 -16.74 15.10
CA ASN A 297 -30.40 -15.63 14.36
C ASN A 297 -29.43 -15.11 13.29
N GLU A 298 -29.77 -15.34 12.02
CA GLU A 298 -29.03 -14.85 10.86
C GLU A 298 -29.45 -13.45 10.42
N THR A 299 -30.54 -12.91 10.96
CA THR A 299 -31.05 -11.58 10.58
C THR A 299 -30.31 -10.50 11.36
N PRO A 300 -29.55 -9.61 10.70
CA PRO A 300 -28.86 -8.53 11.38
C PRO A 300 -29.85 -7.58 12.06
N HIS A 301 -29.60 -7.29 13.34
CA HIS A 301 -30.29 -6.25 14.10
C HIS A 301 -29.25 -5.29 14.68
N GLU A 302 -29.13 -4.10 14.10
CA GLU A 302 -28.15 -3.11 14.52
C GLU A 302 -28.42 -2.65 15.96
N ARG A 303 -27.46 -2.93 16.85
CA ARG A 303 -27.53 -2.61 18.28
C ARG A 303 -26.17 -2.11 18.79
N ILE A 304 -25.53 -1.25 17.99
CA ILE A 304 -24.13 -0.84 18.19
C ILE A 304 -23.93 -0.21 19.56
N GLU A 305 -24.77 0.74 19.96
CA GLU A 305 -24.64 1.38 21.28
C GLU A 305 -24.87 0.36 22.40
N GLU A 306 -26.01 -0.32 22.38
CA GLU A 306 -26.43 -1.28 23.40
C GLU A 306 -25.44 -2.43 23.55
N GLY A 307 -25.11 -3.13 22.47
CA GLY A 307 -24.20 -4.27 22.47
C GLY A 307 -22.76 -3.88 22.87
N GLY A 308 -22.34 -2.65 22.56
CA GLY A 308 -21.06 -2.14 23.05
C GLY A 308 -21.09 -1.78 24.53
N ARG A 309 -22.20 -1.22 25.05
CA ARG A 309 -22.38 -0.98 26.48
C ARG A 309 -22.43 -2.28 27.28
N GLU A 310 -23.19 -3.28 26.82
CA GLU A 310 -23.23 -4.63 27.42
C GLU A 310 -21.84 -5.23 27.53
N TYR A 311 -21.04 -5.13 26.46
CA TYR A 311 -19.65 -5.57 26.50
C TYR A 311 -18.82 -4.79 27.54
N LEU A 312 -18.93 -3.46 27.57
CA LEU A 312 -18.19 -2.63 28.52
C LEU A 312 -18.59 -2.91 29.98
N ASP A 313 -19.86 -3.19 30.25
CA ASP A 313 -20.37 -3.58 31.56
C ASP A 313 -19.78 -4.93 32.01
N SER A 314 -19.57 -5.85 31.06
CA SER A 314 -19.02 -7.20 31.34
C SER A 314 -17.52 -7.21 31.68
N VAL A 315 -16.77 -6.16 31.31
CA VAL A 315 -15.31 -6.14 31.48
C VAL A 315 -14.86 -5.29 32.66
N SER A 316 -13.67 -5.61 33.18
CA SER A 316 -13.08 -4.91 34.32
C SER A 316 -12.93 -3.41 34.07
N LEU A 317 -12.93 -2.62 35.14
CA LEU A 317 -12.66 -1.17 35.06
C LEU A 317 -11.34 -0.89 34.32
N HIS A 318 -10.30 -1.70 34.57
CA HIS A 318 -9.02 -1.56 33.89
C HIS A 318 -9.17 -1.68 32.36
N HIS A 319 -9.88 -2.71 31.89
CA HIS A 319 -10.13 -2.94 30.47
C HIS A 319 -11.01 -1.84 29.84
N ARG A 320 -12.04 -1.35 30.53
CA ARG A 320 -12.82 -0.19 30.09
C ARG A 320 -11.95 1.04 29.89
N GLN A 321 -11.06 1.33 30.85
CA GLN A 321 -10.14 2.47 30.77
C GLN A 321 -9.09 2.32 29.67
N MET A 322 -8.69 1.09 29.31
CA MET A 322 -7.81 0.85 28.17
C MET A 322 -8.48 1.26 26.85
N LEU A 323 -9.76 0.92 26.68
CA LEU A 323 -10.57 1.24 25.50
C LEU A 323 -10.98 2.72 25.42
N LEU A 324 -11.47 3.29 26.52
CA LEU A 324 -12.14 4.60 26.55
C LEU A 324 -11.28 5.72 27.15
N GLY A 325 -10.16 5.38 27.79
CA GLY A 325 -9.45 6.28 28.70
C GLY A 325 -10.18 6.43 30.04
N ILE A 326 -9.51 7.04 31.02
CA ILE A 326 -10.04 7.16 32.39
C ILE A 326 -11.33 7.99 32.42
N HIS A 327 -11.31 9.18 31.84
CA HIS A 327 -12.49 10.06 31.77
C HIS A 327 -13.56 9.51 30.83
N GLY A 328 -13.17 8.99 29.66
CA GLY A 328 -14.12 8.41 28.71
C GLY A 328 -14.86 7.21 29.28
N ALA A 329 -14.20 6.36 30.09
CA ALA A 329 -14.86 5.28 30.80
C ALA A 329 -15.94 5.81 31.74
N LYS A 330 -15.68 6.89 32.48
CA LYS A 330 -16.70 7.50 33.35
C LYS A 330 -17.88 8.06 32.55
N ASP A 331 -17.60 8.88 31.53
CA ASP A 331 -18.66 9.56 30.77
C ASP A 331 -19.59 8.59 30.04
N VAL A 332 -19.04 7.50 29.49
CA VAL A 332 -19.81 6.46 28.79
C VAL A 332 -20.68 5.65 29.76
N MET A 333 -20.12 5.29 30.92
CA MET A 333 -20.83 4.51 31.93
C MET A 333 -21.95 5.33 32.60
N ASP A 334 -21.72 6.64 32.78
CA ASP A 334 -22.73 7.60 33.25
C ASP A 334 -23.81 7.91 32.19
N GLY A 335 -23.70 7.37 30.98
CA GLY A 335 -24.65 7.60 29.88
C GLY A 335 -24.58 8.99 29.25
N LYS A 336 -23.52 9.76 29.52
CA LYS A 336 -23.35 11.14 29.01
C LYS A 336 -22.94 11.17 27.53
N ILE A 337 -22.18 10.18 27.09
CA ILE A 337 -21.64 10.08 25.73
C ILE A 337 -21.67 8.62 25.27
N SER A 338 -21.91 8.41 23.97
CA SER A 338 -21.80 7.08 23.33
C SER A 338 -20.38 6.53 23.40
N TRP A 339 -20.25 5.24 23.65
CA TRP A 339 -18.95 4.57 23.65
C TRP A 339 -18.21 4.71 22.31
N THR A 340 -18.95 4.77 21.19
CA THR A 340 -18.40 4.89 19.84
C THR A 340 -17.62 6.19 19.63
N GLN A 341 -17.97 7.26 20.37
CA GLN A 341 -17.30 8.55 20.29
C GLN A 341 -15.98 8.60 21.09
N LYS A 342 -15.80 7.69 22.06
CA LYS A 342 -14.65 7.68 22.97
C LYS A 342 -13.71 6.50 22.76
N ALA A 343 -14.20 5.40 22.19
CA ALA A 343 -13.41 4.20 21.99
C ALA A 343 -12.22 4.44 21.08
N ARG A 344 -11.02 4.21 21.64
CA ARG A 344 -9.76 4.32 20.91
C ARG A 344 -9.72 3.26 19.83
N GLY A 345 -9.48 3.68 18.59
CA GLY A 345 -9.41 2.78 17.44
C GLY A 345 -10.77 2.40 16.85
N TYR A 346 -11.89 2.89 17.41
CA TYR A 346 -13.17 2.81 16.75
C TYR A 346 -13.24 3.83 15.61
N GLY A 347 -13.68 3.39 14.43
CA GLY A 347 -13.82 4.25 13.26
C GLY A 347 -14.89 3.74 12.29
N GLY A 348 -15.50 4.65 11.53
CA GLY A 348 -16.60 4.31 10.62
C GLY A 348 -16.18 3.56 9.34
N LYS A 349 -14.87 3.44 9.07
CA LYS A 349 -14.39 2.73 7.88
C LYS A 349 -14.62 1.23 8.02
N LYS A 350 -15.26 0.66 7.00
CA LYS A 350 -15.47 -0.78 6.88
C LYS A 350 -14.35 -1.43 6.10
N ILE A 351 -14.19 -2.73 6.28
CA ILE A 351 -13.25 -3.49 5.47
C ILE A 351 -13.73 -3.50 4.03
N GLU A 352 -12.79 -3.35 3.10
CA GLU A 352 -13.04 -3.44 1.67
C GLU A 352 -11.86 -4.19 1.08
N SER A 353 -12.13 -5.21 0.27
CA SER A 353 -11.06 -5.99 -0.35
C SER A 353 -10.47 -5.24 -1.53
N ARG A 354 -9.14 -5.21 -1.62
CA ARG A 354 -8.44 -4.78 -2.85
C ARG A 354 -8.73 -5.70 -4.04
N LEU A 355 -9.26 -6.87 -3.72
CA LEU A 355 -9.63 -7.92 -4.65
C LEU A 355 -11.16 -8.06 -4.80
N SER A 356 -11.97 -7.21 -4.15
CA SER A 356 -13.43 -7.33 -4.20
C SER A 356 -13.94 -7.24 -5.64
N SER A 357 -15.05 -7.94 -5.83
CA SER A 357 -15.83 -8.02 -7.07
C SER A 357 -17.16 -7.29 -6.95
N THR A 358 -17.20 -6.15 -6.25
CA THR A 358 -18.44 -5.36 -6.04
C THR A 358 -19.00 -4.71 -7.32
N GLY A 359 -18.55 -5.13 -8.50
CA GLY A 359 -19.28 -5.12 -9.78
C GLY A 359 -19.53 -6.54 -10.30
N GLY A 360 -20.76 -7.06 -10.15
CA GLY A 360 -21.10 -8.45 -10.47
C GLY A 360 -20.74 -8.88 -11.89
N ARG A 361 -20.16 -10.09 -12.07
CA ARG A 361 -19.65 -10.73 -13.32
C ARG A 361 -18.73 -9.88 -14.22
N GLY A 362 -18.78 -8.56 -14.16
CA GLY A 362 -17.92 -7.60 -14.83
C GLY A 362 -16.60 -7.36 -14.10
N ASP A 363 -16.49 -7.60 -12.78
CA ASP A 363 -15.23 -7.35 -12.05
C ASP A 363 -14.14 -8.40 -12.28
N ILE A 364 -14.50 -9.62 -12.67
CA ILE A 364 -13.53 -10.62 -13.15
C ILE A 364 -13.00 -10.18 -14.53
N ILE A 365 -13.84 -9.55 -15.35
CA ILE A 365 -13.49 -8.98 -16.66
C ILE A 365 -12.64 -7.71 -16.50
N ILE A 366 -12.85 -6.92 -15.44
CA ILE A 366 -12.04 -5.72 -15.11
C ILE A 366 -10.59 -6.06 -14.74
N GLN A 367 -10.30 -7.31 -14.37
CA GLN A 367 -8.96 -7.78 -13.98
C GLN A 367 -8.05 -8.25 -15.13
N SER A 368 -8.52 -8.23 -16.39
CA SER A 368 -7.64 -8.27 -17.56
C SER A 368 -7.16 -6.86 -17.99
N GLY A 369 -7.64 -5.82 -17.29
CA GLY A 369 -7.43 -4.42 -17.64
C GLY A 369 -8.57 -3.82 -18.47
N ALA A 370 -9.61 -4.56 -18.82
CA ALA A 370 -10.72 -4.05 -19.63
C ALA A 370 -11.76 -3.29 -18.78
N LEU A 371 -11.93 -1.97 -19.00
CA LEU A 371 -13.20 -1.30 -18.72
C LEU A 371 -14.30 -2.10 -19.43
N ASN A 372 -15.50 -2.20 -18.84
CA ASN A 372 -16.67 -2.66 -19.59
C ASN A 372 -16.74 -1.84 -20.89
N PRO A 373 -16.53 -2.42 -22.08
CA PRO A 373 -16.37 -1.68 -23.33
C PRO A 373 -17.58 -0.79 -23.63
N ASN A 374 -18.74 -1.16 -23.08
CA ASN A 374 -20.02 -0.49 -23.28
C ASN A 374 -20.38 0.49 -22.16
N SER A 375 -19.46 0.81 -21.24
CA SER A 375 -19.71 1.78 -20.16
C SER A 375 -19.42 3.22 -20.62
N ASP A 376 -20.16 4.20 -20.08
CA ASP A 376 -19.90 5.63 -20.35
C ASP A 376 -18.44 6.03 -20.06
N ARG A 377 -17.82 5.37 -19.08
CA ARG A 377 -16.42 5.58 -18.73
C ARG A 377 -15.47 4.99 -19.77
N ALA A 378 -15.78 3.82 -20.34
CA ALA A 378 -15.01 3.23 -21.44
C ALA A 378 -15.11 4.07 -22.71
N LEU A 379 -16.32 4.53 -23.04
CA LEU A 379 -16.54 5.43 -24.15
C LEU A 379 -15.79 6.75 -23.97
N LYS A 380 -15.82 7.35 -22.77
CA LYS A 380 -15.07 8.57 -22.46
C LYS A 380 -13.55 8.36 -22.54
N HIS A 381 -13.07 7.23 -22.04
CA HIS A 381 -11.65 6.87 -22.11
C HIS A 381 -11.20 6.66 -23.57
N ALA A 382 -11.93 5.85 -24.33
CA ALA A 382 -11.66 5.60 -25.75
C ALA A 382 -11.68 6.91 -26.54
N THR A 383 -12.68 7.76 -26.33
CA THR A 383 -12.78 9.08 -26.98
C THR A 383 -11.54 9.93 -26.68
N THR A 384 -11.19 10.09 -25.40
CA THR A 384 -10.01 10.88 -25.00
C THR A 384 -8.72 10.28 -25.56
N TYR A 385 -8.62 8.96 -25.58
CA TYR A 385 -7.45 8.25 -26.04
C TYR A 385 -7.27 8.35 -27.55
N TYR A 386 -8.34 8.16 -28.33
CA TYR A 386 -8.32 8.32 -29.79
C TYR A 386 -7.88 9.73 -30.16
N GLU A 387 -8.38 10.78 -29.49
CA GLU A 387 -7.86 12.13 -29.71
C GLU A 387 -6.37 12.24 -29.39
N SER A 388 -5.89 11.61 -28.31
CA SER A 388 -4.45 11.62 -28.00
C SER A 388 -3.61 10.94 -29.09
N VAL A 389 -4.05 9.80 -29.62
CA VAL A 389 -3.35 9.05 -30.69
C VAL A 389 -3.21 9.89 -31.96
N ARG A 390 -4.25 10.67 -32.31
CA ARG A 390 -4.20 11.57 -33.48
C ARG A 390 -3.10 12.63 -33.38
N HIS A 391 -2.72 13.00 -32.16
CA HIS A 391 -1.64 13.96 -31.90
C HIS A 391 -0.28 13.30 -31.61
N MET A 392 -0.21 11.97 -31.48
CA MET A 392 1.05 11.27 -31.26
C MET A 392 1.90 11.22 -32.53
N THR A 393 3.20 11.49 -32.39
CA THR A 393 4.16 11.48 -33.51
C THR A 393 5.13 10.29 -33.49
N THR A 394 5.31 9.65 -32.34
CA THR A 394 6.30 8.57 -32.12
C THR A 394 5.67 7.19 -31.88
N ASP A 395 4.33 7.09 -31.92
CA ASP A 395 3.63 5.84 -31.68
C ASP A 395 3.90 4.80 -32.76
N CYS A 396 3.88 5.19 -34.04
CA CYS A 396 4.12 4.26 -35.15
C CYS A 396 5.53 3.64 -35.09
N GLU A 397 6.55 4.44 -34.82
CA GLU A 397 7.94 4.00 -34.65
C GLU A 397 8.07 3.01 -33.48
N ARG A 398 7.45 3.33 -32.34
CA ARG A 398 7.47 2.47 -31.15
C ARG A 398 6.77 1.15 -31.39
N ILE A 399 5.58 1.16 -31.99
CA ILE A 399 4.83 -0.06 -32.30
C ILE A 399 5.62 -0.93 -33.27
N ALA A 400 6.22 -0.35 -34.31
CA ALA A 400 7.08 -1.08 -35.25
C ALA A 400 8.25 -1.76 -34.54
N ALA A 401 8.97 -1.03 -33.67
CA ALA A 401 10.07 -1.58 -32.88
C ALA A 401 9.63 -2.70 -31.92
N ASN A 402 8.44 -2.58 -31.34
CA ASN A 402 7.93 -3.55 -30.37
C ASN A 402 7.33 -4.82 -31.00
N THR A 403 6.84 -4.74 -32.24
CA THR A 403 6.08 -5.82 -32.89
C THR A 403 6.80 -6.47 -34.06
N GLY A 404 7.79 -5.80 -34.66
CA GLY A 404 8.46 -6.24 -35.88
C GLY A 404 7.72 -5.89 -37.17
N PHE A 405 6.59 -5.18 -37.10
CA PHE A 405 5.91 -4.65 -38.29
C PHE A 405 6.70 -3.50 -38.91
N ARG A 406 6.55 -3.28 -40.22
CA ARG A 406 7.11 -2.10 -40.88
C ARG A 406 6.38 -0.86 -40.36
N GLU A 407 7.12 0.19 -40.01
CA GLU A 407 6.53 1.45 -39.55
C GLU A 407 5.51 2.03 -40.54
N GLN A 408 5.75 1.85 -41.84
CA GLN A 408 4.82 2.29 -42.88
C GLN A 408 3.47 1.57 -42.82
N ASP A 409 3.44 0.27 -42.48
CA ASP A 409 2.19 -0.48 -42.33
C ASP A 409 1.42 0.00 -41.08
N ILE A 410 2.13 0.29 -39.98
CA ILE A 410 1.52 0.88 -38.78
C ILE A 410 0.95 2.27 -39.07
N ARG A 411 1.62 3.08 -39.90
CA ARG A 411 1.11 4.39 -40.32
C ARG A 411 -0.17 4.26 -41.16
N VAL A 412 -0.26 3.26 -42.03
CA VAL A 412 -1.50 2.97 -42.78
C VAL A 412 -2.64 2.63 -41.83
N ILE A 413 -2.41 1.73 -40.88
CA ILE A 413 -3.40 1.35 -39.86
C ILE A 413 -3.83 2.58 -39.04
N LYS A 414 -2.86 3.38 -38.58
CA LYS A 414 -3.15 4.57 -37.80
C LYS A 414 -4.05 5.55 -38.55
N ASN A 415 -3.74 5.80 -39.82
CA ASN A 415 -4.52 6.71 -40.64
C ASN A 415 -5.95 6.18 -40.84
N HIS A 416 -6.07 4.90 -41.19
CA HIS A 416 -7.35 4.23 -41.40
C HIS A 416 -8.26 4.28 -40.16
N VAL A 417 -7.72 3.89 -38.99
CA VAL A 417 -8.49 3.74 -37.75
C VAL A 417 -8.80 5.09 -37.09
N PHE A 418 -7.82 6.00 -37.04
CA PHE A 418 -7.91 7.19 -36.18
C PHE A 418 -8.10 8.51 -36.94
N ILE A 419 -7.64 8.63 -38.19
CA ILE A 419 -7.49 9.92 -38.87
C ILE A 419 -8.54 10.12 -39.98
N GLU A 420 -8.67 9.13 -40.85
CA GLU A 420 -9.51 9.18 -42.05
C GLU A 420 -11.00 9.13 -41.72
N GLU A 421 -11.82 9.74 -42.58
CA GLU A 421 -13.28 9.66 -42.52
C GLU A 421 -13.78 8.70 -43.60
N HIS A 422 -14.73 7.86 -43.21
CA HIS A 422 -15.28 6.78 -44.03
C HIS A 422 -16.78 6.99 -44.23
N ASP A 423 -17.31 6.49 -45.35
CA ASP A 423 -18.74 6.54 -45.65
C ASP A 423 -19.46 5.43 -44.85
N LEU A 424 -19.93 5.79 -43.65
CA LEU A 424 -20.64 4.90 -42.74
C LEU A 424 -22.16 5.03 -42.93
N TYR A 425 -22.95 4.07 -42.41
CA TYR A 425 -24.43 4.12 -42.45
C TYR A 425 -25.01 5.43 -41.88
N VAL A 426 -24.28 6.08 -40.96
CA VAL A 426 -24.65 7.34 -40.31
C VAL A 426 -24.09 8.59 -41.01
N GLY A 427 -23.56 8.43 -42.23
CA GLY A 427 -22.89 9.47 -43.02
C GLY A 427 -21.35 9.40 -42.92
N ARG A 428 -20.68 10.28 -43.68
CA ARG A 428 -19.22 10.36 -43.73
C ARG A 428 -18.64 10.86 -42.40
N LYS A 429 -17.99 9.97 -41.65
CA LYS A 429 -17.42 10.24 -40.32
C LYS A 429 -16.22 9.34 -40.05
N ARG A 430 -15.42 9.70 -39.05
CA ARG A 430 -14.43 8.79 -38.47
C ARG A 430 -15.11 7.62 -37.75
N PHE A 431 -14.40 6.51 -37.60
CA PHE A 431 -14.86 5.40 -36.78
C PHE A 431 -15.13 5.83 -35.34
N SER A 432 -16.14 5.20 -34.73
CA SER A 432 -16.46 5.45 -33.33
C SER A 432 -15.35 4.91 -32.42
N PRO A 433 -14.95 5.65 -31.37
CA PRO A 433 -13.92 5.18 -30.46
C PRO A 433 -14.31 3.86 -29.79
N ASP A 434 -13.52 2.82 -30.06
CA ASP A 434 -13.66 1.53 -29.41
C ASP A 434 -12.64 1.38 -28.27
N TYR A 435 -13.13 0.93 -27.11
CA TYR A 435 -12.32 0.82 -25.92
C TYR A 435 -11.26 -0.28 -26.00
N GLU A 436 -11.59 -1.45 -26.56
CA GLU A 436 -10.66 -2.58 -26.66
C GLU A 436 -9.54 -2.25 -27.66
N MET A 437 -9.87 -1.61 -28.78
CA MET A 437 -8.88 -1.09 -29.74
C MET A 437 -7.96 -0.04 -29.08
N ALA A 438 -8.49 0.86 -28.24
CA ALA A 438 -7.67 1.82 -27.50
C ALA A 438 -6.65 1.11 -26.59
N GLN A 439 -7.08 0.05 -25.90
CA GLN A 439 -6.19 -0.72 -25.04
C GLN A 439 -5.12 -1.48 -25.82
N SER A 440 -5.50 -2.09 -26.94
CA SER A 440 -4.59 -2.80 -27.83
C SER A 440 -3.52 -1.86 -28.36
N TRP A 441 -3.91 -0.66 -28.82
CA TRP A 441 -2.95 0.37 -29.26
C TRP A 441 -2.00 0.81 -28.14
N GLN A 442 -2.51 0.99 -26.91
CA GLN A 442 -1.67 1.33 -25.75
C GLN A 442 -0.63 0.25 -25.44
N ARG A 443 -1.02 -1.04 -25.45
CA ARG A 443 -0.08 -2.16 -25.22
C ARG A 443 1.00 -2.23 -26.30
N LEU A 444 0.60 -1.98 -27.56
CA LEU A 444 1.52 -1.96 -28.70
C LEU A 444 2.56 -0.84 -28.56
N ILE A 445 2.18 0.35 -28.08
CA ILE A 445 3.11 1.46 -27.82
C ILE A 445 4.04 1.14 -26.64
N ASP A 446 3.48 0.61 -25.54
CA ASP A 446 4.23 0.38 -24.30
C ASP A 446 5.25 -0.76 -24.41
N GLY A 447 5.03 -1.70 -25.33
CA GLY A 447 5.89 -2.86 -25.56
C GLY A 447 5.89 -3.88 -24.42
N ARG A 448 5.00 -3.70 -23.43
CA ARG A 448 4.86 -4.57 -22.27
C ARG A 448 3.56 -5.35 -22.40
N ASN A 449 3.65 -6.69 -22.32
CA ASN A 449 2.48 -7.56 -22.33
C ASN A 449 1.61 -7.42 -23.60
N ILE A 450 2.25 -7.34 -24.78
CA ILE A 450 1.56 -7.44 -26.08
C ILE A 450 0.91 -8.82 -26.17
N GLN A 451 -0.37 -8.85 -26.55
CA GLN A 451 -1.19 -10.05 -26.61
C GLN A 451 -1.47 -10.43 -28.06
N GLU A 452 -1.86 -11.69 -28.30
CA GLU A 452 -2.21 -12.17 -29.65
C GLU A 452 -3.27 -11.30 -30.32
N ARG A 453 -4.30 -10.89 -29.57
CA ARG A 453 -5.36 -9.99 -30.06
C ARG A 453 -4.82 -8.64 -30.56
N ASP A 454 -3.72 -8.14 -30.00
CA ASP A 454 -3.14 -6.86 -30.41
C ASP A 454 -2.48 -6.99 -31.80
N ILE A 455 -1.87 -8.14 -32.09
CA ILE A 455 -1.31 -8.45 -33.40
C ILE A 455 -2.41 -8.76 -34.42
N VAL A 456 -3.46 -9.47 -34.01
CA VAL A 456 -4.63 -9.73 -34.86
C VAL A 456 -5.36 -8.45 -35.20
N LEU A 457 -5.46 -7.48 -34.27
CA LEU A 457 -5.97 -6.14 -34.55
C LEU A 457 -5.17 -5.48 -35.68
N LEU A 458 -3.84 -5.41 -35.57
CA LEU A 458 -3.01 -4.78 -36.60
C LEU A 458 -3.23 -5.40 -37.99
N ASN A 459 -3.30 -6.73 -38.08
CA ASN A 459 -3.55 -7.42 -39.34
C ASN A 459 -4.97 -7.20 -39.87
N HIS A 460 -5.98 -7.18 -38.97
CA HIS A 460 -7.38 -6.90 -39.29
C HIS A 460 -7.54 -5.51 -39.90
N GLU A 461 -7.10 -4.47 -39.18
CA GLU A 461 -7.24 -3.08 -39.62
C GLU A 461 -6.43 -2.80 -40.90
N TYR A 462 -5.27 -3.45 -41.06
CA TYR A 462 -4.49 -3.32 -42.29
C TYR A 462 -5.26 -3.89 -43.48
N ILE A 463 -5.74 -5.13 -43.40
CA ILE A 463 -6.42 -5.77 -44.53
C ILE A 463 -7.79 -5.11 -44.83
N GLU A 464 -8.50 -4.65 -43.79
CA GLU A 464 -9.73 -3.85 -43.96
C GLU A 464 -9.44 -2.58 -44.76
N SER A 465 -8.37 -1.85 -44.42
CA SER A 465 -7.95 -0.66 -45.16
C SER A 465 -7.61 -0.93 -46.63
N ILE A 466 -7.09 -2.13 -46.94
CA ILE A 466 -6.78 -2.54 -48.32
C ILE A 466 -8.08 -2.86 -49.07
N PHE A 467 -9.00 -3.62 -48.46
CA PHE A 467 -10.28 -3.92 -49.10
C PHE A 467 -11.11 -2.67 -49.39
N MET A 468 -11.10 -1.68 -48.49
CA MET A 468 -11.77 -0.40 -48.74
C MET A 468 -11.13 0.42 -49.86
N LYS A 469 -9.81 0.27 -50.09
CA LYS A 469 -9.14 0.89 -51.24
C LYS A 469 -9.46 0.18 -52.56
N ASP A 470 -9.82 -1.11 -52.50
CA ASP A 470 -10.28 -1.92 -53.62
C ASP A 470 -11.80 -1.82 -53.85
N ASP A 471 -12.39 -0.66 -53.55
CA ASP A 471 -13.81 -0.31 -53.74
C ASP A 471 -14.84 -1.12 -52.94
N LEU A 472 -14.45 -1.87 -51.90
CA LEU A 472 -15.43 -2.47 -50.98
C LEU A 472 -15.98 -1.41 -50.02
N SER A 473 -17.27 -1.50 -49.70
CA SER A 473 -17.83 -0.70 -48.62
C SER A 473 -17.20 -1.05 -47.27
N ALA A 474 -17.22 -0.12 -46.30
CA ALA A 474 -16.67 -0.36 -44.96
C ALA A 474 -17.25 -1.63 -44.30
N VAL A 475 -18.55 -1.89 -44.50
CA VAL A 475 -19.21 -3.08 -43.95
C VAL A 475 -18.68 -4.37 -44.60
N GLU A 476 -18.56 -4.40 -45.93
CA GLU A 476 -18.06 -5.58 -46.65
C GLU A 476 -16.58 -5.84 -46.37
N ALA A 477 -15.78 -4.77 -46.31
CA ALA A 477 -14.37 -4.83 -45.95
C ALA A 477 -14.18 -5.37 -44.54
N HIS A 478 -14.95 -4.85 -43.57
CA HIS A 478 -14.94 -5.33 -42.18
C HIS A 478 -15.34 -6.80 -42.06
N GLU A 479 -16.45 -7.21 -42.70
CA GLU A 479 -16.89 -8.62 -42.68
C GLU A 479 -15.83 -9.55 -43.28
N LYS A 480 -15.15 -9.12 -44.34
CA LYS A 480 -14.08 -9.90 -44.98
C LYS A 480 -12.83 -9.96 -44.12
N ALA A 481 -12.42 -8.84 -43.52
CA ALA A 481 -11.31 -8.78 -42.57
C ALA A 481 -11.57 -9.68 -41.35
N GLN A 482 -12.80 -9.66 -40.82
CA GLN A 482 -13.24 -10.46 -39.68
C GLN A 482 -13.19 -11.97 -39.95
N ARG A 483 -13.39 -12.41 -41.20
CA ARG A 483 -13.25 -13.82 -41.59
C ARG A 483 -11.79 -14.30 -41.62
N ILE A 484 -10.84 -13.39 -41.86
CA ILE A 484 -9.40 -13.70 -41.98
C ILE A 484 -8.71 -13.52 -40.61
N TYR A 485 -8.91 -12.38 -39.98
CA TYR A 485 -8.32 -11.97 -38.71
C TYR A 485 -9.44 -11.60 -37.75
N ASN A 486 -10.01 -12.59 -37.07
CA ASN A 486 -11.19 -12.42 -36.24
C ASN A 486 -10.87 -11.77 -34.89
N TYR A 487 -10.68 -10.45 -34.88
CA TYR A 487 -10.36 -9.70 -33.67
C TYR A 487 -11.46 -9.85 -32.62
N ALA A 488 -12.74 -9.71 -33.01
CA ALA A 488 -13.85 -9.77 -32.06
C ALA A 488 -14.01 -11.13 -31.34
N ALA A 489 -13.58 -12.25 -31.94
CA ALA A 489 -13.59 -13.55 -31.27
C ALA A 489 -12.56 -13.62 -30.13
N LEU A 490 -11.42 -12.96 -30.29
CA LEU A 490 -10.34 -12.90 -29.30
C LEU A 490 -10.63 -11.94 -28.13
N LEU A 491 -11.77 -11.23 -28.17
CA LEU A 491 -12.28 -10.43 -27.06
C LEU A 491 -13.21 -11.22 -26.13
N LYS A 492 -13.65 -12.42 -26.54
CA LYS A 492 -14.64 -13.25 -25.81
C LYS A 492 -14.03 -14.45 -25.04
N GLY A 493 -12.73 -14.69 -25.19
CA GLY A 493 -11.96 -15.71 -24.47
C GLY A 493 -10.94 -15.08 -23.54
#